data_AF-A0A0A9YJ03-F1
#
_entry.id   AF-A0A0A9YJ03-F1
#
_cell.length_a   1.000
_cell.length_b   1.000
_cell.length_c   1.000
_cell.angle_alpha   90.00
_cell.angle_beta   90.00
_cell.angle_gamma   90.00
#
_symmetry.space_group_name_H-M   'P 1'
#
loop_
_entity.id
_entity.type
_entity.pdbx_description
1 polymer ?
#
loop_
_entity_poly.entity_id
_entity_poly.type
_entity_poly.pdbx_seq_one_letter_code
_entity_poly.pdbx_strand_id
1 'polypeptide(L)'
;PVIITISEKVIISENSPSLFNRNTCWSCFRQQLETSIDLKVPLKTPKQLEDELDLFINNIQQAAWLCTPINKNSNYDTNSKSYPLEVRDLLCAKRKARRKWKNNRTPENKTILNRLGNKLKYLIRSMDNQSVEHFLSNLTAEKDTEYSLYKVTKNINRPKVHSPPIKKEDGTWARSNREKA
;
A
#
# COMPACT_ATOMS: atom_id res chain seq x y z
N PRO A 1 -22.88 6.29 25.51
CA PRO A 1 -21.62 7.08 25.51
C PRO A 1 -20.53 6.40 24.67
N VAL A 2 -20.02 7.09 23.64
CA VAL A 2 -18.95 6.57 22.76
C VAL A 2 -17.63 7.17 23.21
N ILE A 3 -16.69 6.32 23.63
CA ILE A 3 -15.34 6.74 24.02
C ILE A 3 -14.48 6.70 22.75
N ILE A 4 -13.92 7.85 22.37
CA ILE A 4 -13.03 7.98 21.21
C ILE A 4 -11.65 8.35 21.72
N THR A 5 -10.65 7.52 21.45
CA THR A 5 -9.25 7.76 21.81
C THR A 5 -8.53 8.37 20.61
N ILE A 6 -8.00 9.58 20.77
CA ILE A 6 -7.29 10.33 19.72
C ILE A 6 -5.79 10.31 20.03
N SER A 7 -4.98 9.72 19.16
CA SER A 7 -3.52 9.70 19.26
C SER A 7 -2.87 10.56 18.18
N GLU A 8 -1.79 11.27 18.53
CA GLU A 8 -0.98 12.08 17.61
C GLU A 8 -0.03 11.23 16.75
N LYS A 9 0.31 10.02 17.22
CA LYS A 9 1.16 9.05 16.51
C LYS A 9 0.32 7.87 16.03
N VAL A 10 0.74 7.27 14.91
CA VAL A 10 0.14 6.03 14.39
C VAL A 10 0.28 4.95 15.47
N ILE A 11 -0.84 4.44 15.97
CA ILE A 11 -0.84 3.28 16.85
C ILE A 11 -0.60 2.07 15.95
N ILE A 12 0.61 1.55 15.98
CA ILE A 12 0.96 0.31 15.29
C ILE A 12 0.55 -0.81 16.23
N SER A 13 -0.57 -1.48 15.92
CA SER A 13 -0.91 -2.73 16.60
C SER A 13 -0.06 -3.84 15.98
N GLU A 14 0.67 -4.57 16.82
CA GLU A 14 1.25 -5.84 16.42
C GLU A 14 0.11 -6.82 16.13
N ASN A 15 0.24 -7.57 15.04
CA ASN A 15 -0.72 -8.61 14.73
C ASN A 15 -0.57 -9.72 15.78
N SER A 16 -1.69 -10.31 16.21
CA SER A 16 -1.65 -11.48 17.09
C SER A 16 -0.77 -12.58 16.47
N PRO A 17 0.09 -13.25 17.25
CA PRO A 17 0.97 -14.29 16.72
C PRO A 17 0.11 -15.37 16.06
N SER A 18 0.40 -15.66 14.80
CA SER A 18 -0.27 -16.70 14.00
C SER A 18 0.77 -17.70 13.54
N LEU A 19 0.44 -18.98 13.65
CA LEU A 19 1.33 -20.08 13.26
C LEU A 19 1.50 -20.20 11.74
N PHE A 20 0.45 -19.85 10.98
CA PHE A 20 0.40 -19.93 9.53
C PHE A 20 -0.08 -18.60 8.93
N ASN A 21 0.13 -18.44 7.62
CA ASN A 21 -0.36 -17.29 6.86
C ASN A 21 -1.03 -17.74 5.55
N ARG A 22 -1.57 -16.79 4.78
CA ARG A 22 -2.24 -17.09 3.50
C ARG A 22 -1.33 -17.79 2.48
N ASN A 23 -0.01 -17.61 2.60
CA ASN A 23 1.00 -18.12 1.67
C ASN A 23 1.65 -19.42 2.18
N THR A 24 1.13 -20.03 3.24
CA THR A 24 1.64 -21.32 3.75
C THR A 24 1.46 -22.42 2.72
N CYS A 25 2.52 -23.16 2.44
CA CYS A 25 2.50 -24.29 1.51
C CYS A 25 2.04 -25.57 2.23
N TRP A 26 0.75 -25.87 2.16
CA TRP A 26 0.15 -27.01 2.88
C TRP A 26 0.66 -28.39 2.42
N SER A 27 1.05 -28.53 1.15
CA SER A 27 1.64 -29.78 0.65
C SER A 27 3.01 -30.04 1.26
N CYS A 28 3.86 -29.02 1.35
CA CYS A 28 5.16 -29.09 2.02
C CYS A 28 5.00 -29.36 3.52
N PHE A 29 4.03 -28.70 4.16
CA PHE A 29 3.71 -28.92 5.58
C PHE A 29 3.33 -30.38 5.87
N ARG A 30 2.47 -30.96 5.02
CA ARG A 30 2.06 -32.36 5.15
C ARG A 30 3.24 -33.32 5.01
N GLN A 31 4.07 -33.13 3.98
CA GLN A 31 5.24 -33.96 3.74
C GLN A 31 6.24 -33.88 4.91
N GLN A 32 6.45 -32.68 5.44
CA GLN A 32 7.36 -32.47 6.57
C GLN A 32 6.85 -33.17 7.83
N LEU A 33 5.55 -33.07 8.12
CA LEU A 33 4.94 -33.78 9.25
C LEU A 33 5.02 -35.29 9.10
N GLU A 34 4.68 -35.84 7.92
CA GLU A 34 4.76 -37.27 7.65
C GLU A 34 6.19 -37.82 7.80
N THR A 35 7.21 -37.00 7.53
CA THR A 35 8.61 -37.38 7.70
C THR A 35 9.08 -37.28 9.16
N SER A 36 8.55 -36.33 9.93
CA SER A 36 9.00 -36.06 11.31
C SER A 36 8.34 -36.92 12.39
N ILE A 37 7.19 -37.53 12.10
CA ILE A 37 6.43 -38.30 13.10
C ILE A 37 6.90 -39.76 13.10
N ASP A 38 7.33 -40.26 14.26
CA ASP A 38 7.55 -41.69 14.49
C ASP A 38 6.33 -42.31 15.18
N LEU A 39 5.73 -43.32 14.54
CA LEU A 39 4.56 -44.03 15.07
C LEU A 39 4.92 -45.25 15.93
N LYS A 40 6.22 -45.57 16.07
CA LYS A 40 6.68 -46.77 16.78
C LYS A 40 6.89 -46.55 18.28
N VAL A 41 6.55 -45.37 18.80
CA VAL A 41 6.83 -45.03 20.20
C VAL A 41 5.85 -45.73 21.16
N PRO A 42 6.34 -46.39 22.22
CA PRO A 42 5.49 -46.99 23.24
C PRO A 42 4.90 -45.93 24.19
N LEU A 43 3.57 -45.80 24.19
CA LEU A 43 2.81 -44.89 25.08
C LEU A 43 2.31 -45.60 26.35
N LYS A 44 3.20 -46.27 27.08
CA LYS A 44 2.81 -47.13 28.22
C LYS A 44 2.76 -46.40 29.55
N THR A 45 3.46 -45.28 29.67
CA THR A 45 3.52 -44.49 30.91
C THR A 45 2.99 -43.08 30.67
N PRO A 46 2.40 -42.42 31.69
CA PRO A 46 1.92 -41.05 31.55
C PRO A 46 3.04 -40.08 31.18
N LYS A 47 4.25 -40.31 31.69
CA LYS A 47 5.43 -39.51 31.35
C LYS A 47 5.82 -39.63 29.87
N GLN A 48 5.84 -40.85 29.33
CA GLN A 48 6.07 -41.05 27.89
C GLN A 48 5.01 -40.36 27.03
N LEU A 49 3.76 -40.32 27.50
CA LEU A 49 2.69 -39.64 26.80
C LEU A 49 2.89 -38.12 26.78
N GLU A 50 3.32 -37.52 27.89
CA GLU A 50 3.66 -36.10 27.98
C GLU A 50 4.85 -35.75 27.07
N ASP A 51 5.93 -36.54 27.14
CA ASP A 51 7.13 -36.34 26.33
C ASP A 51 6.82 -36.40 24.82
N GLU A 52 5.99 -37.36 24.39
CA GLU A 52 5.57 -37.48 22.98
C GLU A 52 4.62 -36.37 22.55
N LEU A 53 3.78 -35.87 23.46
CA LEU A 53 2.91 -34.74 23.19
C LEU A 53 3.71 -33.46 22.94
N ASP A 54 4.74 -33.22 23.75
CA ASP A 54 5.66 -32.08 23.56
C ASP A 54 6.43 -32.21 22.25
N LEU A 55 6.93 -33.41 21.92
CA LEU A 55 7.59 -33.68 20.65
C LEU A 55 6.66 -33.40 19.45
N PHE A 56 5.41 -33.84 19.53
CA PHE A 56 4.41 -33.62 18.50
C PHE A 56 4.09 -32.14 18.29
N ILE A 57 3.92 -31.37 19.38
CA ILE A 57 3.68 -29.93 19.31
C ILE A 57 4.88 -29.23 18.65
N ASN A 58 6.10 -29.59 19.03
CA ASN A 58 7.32 -29.02 18.45
C ASN A 58 7.44 -29.34 16.96
N ASN A 59 7.11 -30.56 16.55
CA ASN A 59 7.12 -30.96 15.13
C ASN A 59 6.10 -30.16 14.31
N ILE A 60 4.88 -29.94 14.84
CA ILE A 60 3.87 -29.10 14.18
C ILE A 60 4.39 -27.67 14.02
N GLN A 61 4.99 -27.10 15.08
CA GLN A 61 5.50 -25.73 15.04
C GLN A 61 6.64 -25.57 14.03
N GLN A 62 7.61 -26.49 14.03
CA GLN A 62 8.73 -26.48 13.09
C GLN A 62 8.27 -26.67 11.66
N ALA A 63 7.38 -27.63 11.40
CA ALA A 63 6.82 -27.84 10.07
C ALA A 63 6.07 -26.59 9.56
N ALA A 64 5.30 -25.94 10.44
CA ALA A 64 4.59 -24.71 10.10
C ALA A 64 5.56 -23.56 9.78
N TRP A 65 6.63 -23.38 10.56
CA TRP A 65 7.62 -22.32 10.31
C TRP A 65 8.42 -22.54 9.03
N LEU A 66 8.80 -23.77 8.71
CA LEU A 66 9.52 -24.09 7.47
C LEU A 66 8.63 -23.86 6.23
N CYS A 67 7.35 -24.19 6.33
CA CYS A 67 6.40 -24.14 5.20
C CYS A 67 5.66 -22.80 5.08
N THR A 68 5.84 -21.90 6.06
CA THR A 68 5.22 -20.57 6.08
C THR A 68 6.26 -19.52 5.76
N PRO A 69 6.23 -18.89 4.57
CA PRO A 69 7.18 -17.84 4.25
C PRO A 69 6.97 -16.65 5.17
N ILE A 70 8.07 -16.11 5.72
CA ILE A 70 8.04 -14.86 6.51
C ILE A 70 7.50 -13.75 5.61
N ASN A 71 6.31 -13.25 5.94
CA ASN A 71 5.68 -12.19 5.19
C ASN A 71 6.36 -10.86 5.54
N LYS A 72 7.50 -10.57 4.89
CA LYS A 72 8.25 -9.31 5.05
C LYS A 72 7.40 -8.07 4.75
N ASN A 73 6.24 -8.26 4.13
CA ASN A 73 5.30 -7.21 3.73
C ASN A 73 4.34 -6.76 4.85
N SER A 74 4.48 -7.30 6.07
CA SER A 74 3.74 -6.78 7.25
C SER A 74 4.54 -5.76 8.06
N ASN A 75 5.76 -5.41 7.64
CA ASN A 75 6.18 -4.06 7.92
C ASN A 75 5.28 -3.19 7.06
N TYR A 76 4.41 -2.45 7.74
CA TYR A 76 3.74 -1.23 7.29
C TYR A 76 4.81 -0.37 6.62
N ASP A 77 5.13 -0.73 5.38
CA ASP A 77 6.28 -0.22 4.69
C ASP A 77 5.86 1.21 4.39
N THR A 78 6.37 2.11 5.23
CA THR A 78 6.36 3.55 5.01
C THR A 78 6.99 3.90 3.65
N ASN A 79 7.53 2.92 2.94
CA ASN A 79 7.86 2.86 1.53
C ASN A 79 6.67 2.87 0.56
N SER A 80 5.48 3.30 0.98
CA SER A 80 4.45 3.76 0.03
C SER A 80 4.94 5.03 -0.67
N LYS A 81 5.87 4.92 -1.63
CA LYS A 81 6.44 6.02 -2.43
C LYS A 81 6.70 7.26 -1.57
N SER A 82 7.80 7.27 -0.81
CA SER A 82 8.13 8.38 0.07
C SER A 82 8.23 9.68 -0.73
N TYR A 83 7.14 10.44 -0.77
CA TYR A 83 7.14 11.79 -1.32
C TYR A 83 8.15 12.61 -0.52
N PRO A 84 8.91 13.52 -1.17
CA PRO A 84 9.82 14.39 -0.46
C PRO A 84 9.14 15.03 0.74
N LEU A 85 9.87 15.13 1.85
CA LEU A 85 9.36 15.65 3.12
C LEU A 85 8.67 17.00 2.94
N GLU A 86 9.22 17.87 2.09
CA GLU A 86 8.65 19.18 1.76
C GLU A 86 7.20 19.10 1.21
N VAL A 87 6.92 18.14 0.33
CA VAL A 87 5.57 17.93 -0.23
C VAL A 87 4.60 17.50 0.88
N ARG A 88 5.05 16.61 1.77
CA ARG A 88 4.25 16.11 2.90
C ARG A 88 3.94 17.22 3.90
N ASP A 89 4.91 18.07 4.19
CA ASP A 89 4.77 19.19 5.11
C ASP A 89 3.82 20.24 4.55
N LEU A 90 3.95 20.60 3.27
CA LEU A 90 3.02 21.51 2.60
C LEU A 90 1.60 20.95 2.55
N LEU A 91 1.45 19.64 2.32
CA LEU A 91 0.14 18.98 2.34
C LEU A 91 -0.49 19.03 3.73
N CYS A 92 0.30 18.76 4.78
CA CYS A 92 -0.14 18.86 6.17
C CYS A 92 -0.58 20.29 6.50
N ALA A 93 0.26 21.29 6.17
CA ALA A 93 -0.04 22.70 6.37
C ALA A 93 -1.32 23.13 5.62
N LYS A 94 -1.47 22.72 4.35
CA LYS A 94 -2.67 22.99 3.54
C LYS A 94 -3.94 22.38 4.16
N ARG A 95 -3.87 21.14 4.66
CA ARG A 95 -4.98 20.48 5.36
C ARG A 95 -5.36 21.22 6.65
N LYS A 96 -4.37 21.64 7.44
CA LYS A 96 -4.58 22.47 8.64
C LYS A 96 -5.25 23.81 8.29
N ALA A 97 -4.77 24.50 7.25
CA ALA A 97 -5.36 25.75 6.77
C ALA A 97 -6.80 25.56 6.26
N ARG A 98 -7.08 24.45 5.56
CA ARG A 98 -8.44 24.12 5.11
C ARG A 98 -9.39 23.92 6.28
N ARG A 99 -8.94 23.27 7.35
CA ARG A 99 -9.73 23.10 8.59
C ARG A 99 -10.03 24.46 9.23
N LYS A 100 -9.04 25.33 9.37
CA LYS A 100 -9.22 26.70 9.88
C LYS A 100 -10.21 27.51 9.05
N TRP A 101 -10.08 27.49 7.72
CA TRP A 101 -11.03 28.14 6.82
C TRP A 101 -12.45 27.57 6.95
N LYS A 102 -12.58 26.24 7.04
CA LYS A 102 -13.90 25.59 7.18
C LYS A 102 -14.62 26.05 8.45
N ASN A 103 -13.89 26.20 9.56
CA ASN A 103 -14.44 26.55 10.86
C ASN A 103 -14.74 28.05 10.99
N ASN A 104 -13.79 28.93 10.62
CA ASN A 104 -13.89 30.36 10.95
C ASN A 104 -14.33 31.23 9.76
N ARG A 105 -14.26 30.71 8.52
CA ARG A 105 -14.67 31.39 7.28
C ARG A 105 -14.15 32.84 7.10
N THR A 106 -12.97 33.16 7.63
CA THR A 106 -12.36 34.50 7.49
C THR A 106 -11.50 34.64 6.21
N PRO A 107 -11.49 35.80 5.55
CA PRO A 107 -10.72 36.03 4.33
C PRO A 107 -9.23 35.69 4.47
N GLU A 108 -8.62 36.04 5.60
CA GLU A 108 -7.23 35.73 5.93
C GLU A 108 -6.94 34.22 5.91
N ASN A 109 -7.84 33.42 6.47
CA ASN A 109 -7.67 31.96 6.44
C ASN A 109 -7.78 31.41 5.01
N LYS A 110 -8.58 32.06 4.15
CA LYS A 110 -8.69 31.71 2.73
C LYS A 110 -7.42 32.10 1.95
N THR A 111 -6.83 33.26 2.21
CA THR A 111 -5.57 33.66 1.56
C THR A 111 -4.44 32.71 1.93
N ILE A 112 -4.32 32.31 3.20
CA ILE A 112 -3.35 31.31 3.66
C ILE A 112 -3.56 29.97 2.96
N LEU A 113 -4.80 29.48 2.87
CA LEU A 113 -5.13 28.23 2.17
C LEU A 113 -4.74 28.29 0.69
N ASN A 114 -5.06 29.39 0.01
CA ASN A 114 -4.75 29.58 -1.41
C ASN A 114 -3.23 29.66 -1.63
N ARG A 115 -2.51 30.41 -0.78
CA ARG A 115 -1.04 30.51 -0.82
C ARG A 115 -0.38 29.13 -0.67
N LEU A 116 -0.78 28.36 0.33
CA LEU A 116 -0.26 26.99 0.54
C LEU A 116 -0.64 26.05 -0.62
N GLY A 117 -1.85 26.19 -1.14
CA GLY A 117 -2.32 25.46 -2.31
C GLY A 117 -1.48 25.73 -3.56
N ASN A 118 -1.18 27.01 -3.82
CA ASN A 118 -0.34 27.44 -4.93
C ASN A 118 1.10 26.97 -4.75
N LYS A 119 1.68 27.15 -3.55
CA LYS A 119 3.05 26.68 -3.26
C LYS A 119 3.20 25.18 -3.52
N LEU A 120 2.25 24.37 -3.06
CA LEU A 120 2.23 22.93 -3.33
C LEU A 120 2.12 22.62 -4.84
N LYS A 121 1.27 23.35 -5.57
CA LYS A 121 1.12 23.17 -7.03
C LYS A 121 2.41 23.49 -7.77
N TYR A 122 3.10 24.58 -7.40
CA TYR A 122 4.39 24.94 -7.98
C TYR A 122 5.47 23.90 -7.69
N LEU A 123 5.54 23.41 -6.45
CA LEU A 123 6.51 22.38 -6.07
C LEU A 123 6.33 21.09 -6.89
N ILE A 124 5.08 20.59 -6.99
CA ILE A 124 4.78 19.39 -7.79
C ILE A 124 5.18 19.62 -9.26
N ARG A 125 4.80 20.76 -9.84
CA ARG A 125 5.16 21.09 -11.22
C ARG A 125 6.68 21.16 -11.42
N SER A 126 7.41 21.71 -10.46
CA SER A 126 8.87 21.77 -10.49
C SER A 126 9.49 20.37 -10.49
N MET A 127 8.99 19.48 -9.64
CA MET A 127 9.45 18.09 -9.59
C MET A 127 9.13 17.32 -10.87
N ASP A 128 7.92 17.50 -11.42
CA ASP A 128 7.52 16.89 -12.69
C ASP A 128 8.43 17.37 -13.84
N ASN A 129 8.73 18.68 -13.87
CA ASN A 129 9.65 19.24 -14.87
C ASN A 129 11.07 18.68 -14.73
N GLN A 130 11.61 18.57 -13.51
CA GLN A 130 12.94 17.97 -13.28
C GLN A 130 12.98 16.51 -13.72
N SER A 131 11.92 15.75 -13.47
CA SER A 131 11.80 14.36 -13.92
C SER A 131 11.82 14.27 -15.45
N VAL A 132 11.08 15.17 -16.13
CA VAL A 132 11.08 15.26 -17.59
C VAL A 132 12.46 15.68 -18.12
N GLU A 133 13.11 16.67 -17.53
CA GLU A 133 14.44 17.14 -17.93
C GLU A 133 15.48 16.03 -17.80
N HIS A 134 15.51 15.35 -16.65
CA HIS A 134 16.37 14.20 -16.43
C HIS A 134 16.11 13.08 -17.44
N PHE A 135 14.84 12.78 -17.71
CA PHE A 135 14.46 11.80 -18.72
C PHE A 135 14.97 12.18 -20.12
N LEU A 136 14.79 13.44 -20.54
CA LEU A 136 15.27 13.94 -21.83
C LEU A 136 16.79 13.92 -21.93
N SER A 137 17.50 14.24 -20.84
CA SER A 137 18.98 14.24 -20.82
C SER A 137 19.59 12.85 -20.99
N ASN A 138 18.86 11.80 -20.59
CA ASN A 138 19.30 10.42 -20.68
C ASN A 138 18.87 9.73 -21.99
N LEU A 139 18.25 10.46 -22.94
CA LEU A 139 17.87 9.87 -24.22
C LEU A 139 19.11 9.70 -25.12
N THR A 140 19.45 8.45 -25.41
CA THR A 140 20.48 8.07 -26.38
C THR A 140 19.89 7.90 -27.78
N ALA A 141 20.69 8.17 -28.81
CA ALA A 141 20.33 7.92 -30.21
C ALA A 141 20.50 6.43 -30.58
N GLU A 142 19.84 5.54 -29.84
CA GLU A 142 19.87 4.10 -30.06
C GLU A 142 18.64 3.61 -30.84
N LYS A 143 18.81 2.49 -31.56
CA LYS A 143 17.82 1.92 -32.48
C LYS A 143 16.51 1.50 -31.80
N ASP A 144 16.56 1.15 -30.52
CA ASP A 144 15.46 0.78 -29.65
C ASP A 144 14.50 1.95 -29.31
N THR A 145 14.97 3.19 -29.42
CA THR A 145 14.13 4.41 -29.31
C THR A 145 13.54 4.90 -30.65
N GLU A 146 13.75 4.13 -31.73
CA GLU A 146 13.37 4.47 -33.12
C GLU A 146 13.83 5.87 -33.56
N TYR A 147 14.91 6.41 -32.97
CA TYR A 147 15.47 7.73 -33.26
C TYR A 147 14.44 8.89 -33.23
N SER A 148 13.29 8.70 -32.56
CA SER A 148 12.17 9.63 -32.63
C SER A 148 11.86 10.23 -31.26
N LEU A 149 12.44 11.41 -31.02
CA LEU A 149 12.10 12.25 -29.86
C LEU A 149 10.58 12.45 -29.72
N TYR A 150 9.86 12.53 -30.84
CA TYR A 150 8.40 12.67 -30.84
C TYR A 150 7.69 11.44 -30.25
N LYS A 151 8.07 10.22 -30.65
CA LYS A 151 7.42 8.99 -30.12
C LYS A 151 7.61 8.85 -28.62
N VAL A 152 8.76 9.28 -28.11
CA VAL A 152 9.12 9.26 -26.70
C VAL A 152 8.37 10.34 -25.90
N THR A 153 8.23 11.55 -26.45
CA THR A 153 7.68 12.72 -25.74
C THR A 153 6.18 12.97 -25.95
N LYS A 154 5.53 12.34 -26.95
CA LYS A 154 4.10 12.54 -27.26
C LYS A 154 3.14 12.33 -26.08
N ASN A 155 3.53 11.49 -25.12
CA ASN A 155 2.72 11.20 -23.93
C ASN A 155 2.85 12.26 -22.84
N ILE A 156 3.96 13.01 -22.79
CA ILE A 156 4.22 14.04 -21.76
C ILE A 156 3.19 15.17 -21.85
N ASN A 157 2.84 15.57 -23.07
CA ASN A 157 1.91 16.67 -23.33
C ASN A 157 0.48 16.21 -23.65
N ARG A 158 0.18 14.92 -23.46
CA ARG A 158 -1.14 14.40 -23.80
C ARG A 158 -2.20 15.00 -22.86
N PRO A 159 -3.23 15.69 -23.38
CA PRO A 159 -4.29 16.21 -22.53
C PRO A 159 -5.02 15.05 -21.85
N LYS A 160 -5.46 15.27 -20.60
CA LYS A 160 -6.28 14.29 -19.90
C LYS A 160 -7.63 14.19 -20.60
N VAL A 161 -7.89 13.03 -21.20
CA VAL A 161 -9.17 12.72 -21.82
C VAL A 161 -10.17 12.45 -20.70
N HIS A 162 -11.26 13.23 -20.66
CA HIS A 162 -12.35 12.99 -19.73
C HIS A 162 -13.19 11.81 -20.23
N SER A 163 -13.48 10.83 -19.38
CA SER A 163 -14.41 9.76 -19.72
C SER A 163 -15.81 10.36 -19.92
N PRO A 164 -16.45 10.21 -21.09
CA PRO A 164 -17.77 10.77 -21.32
C PRO A 164 -18.78 10.22 -20.30
N PRO A 165 -19.89 10.94 -20.01
CA PRO A 165 -20.95 10.43 -19.16
C PRO A 165 -21.47 9.08 -19.70
N ILE A 166 -21.87 8.18 -18.81
CA ILE A 166 -22.40 6.87 -19.20
C ILE A 166 -23.74 7.07 -19.92
N LYS A 167 -23.90 6.42 -21.08
CA LYS A 167 -25.17 6.34 -21.81
C LYS A 167 -25.88 5.04 -21.46
N LYS A 168 -27.21 5.09 -21.37
CA LYS A 168 -28.08 3.92 -21.32
C LYS A 168 -28.18 3.26 -22.70
N GLU A 169 -28.75 2.06 -22.76
CA GLU A 169 -29.05 1.36 -24.02
C GLU A 169 -29.98 2.20 -24.92
N ASP A 170 -30.89 2.97 -24.31
CA ASP A 170 -31.80 3.90 -25.00
C ASP A 170 -31.11 5.17 -25.56
N GLY A 171 -29.78 5.29 -25.45
CA GLY A 171 -29.02 6.45 -25.92
C GLY A 171 -29.11 7.71 -25.05
N THR A 172 -29.92 7.69 -23.99
CA THR A 172 -30.04 8.79 -23.01
C THR A 172 -28.93 8.74 -21.96
N TRP A 173 -28.63 9.89 -21.33
CA TRP A 173 -27.56 9.99 -20.34
C TRP A 173 -27.98 9.45 -18.96
N ALA A 174 -27.12 8.66 -18.32
CA ALA A 174 -27.29 8.19 -16.96
C ALA A 174 -27.12 9.35 -15.95
N ARG A 175 -28.16 9.62 -15.17
CA ARG A 175 -28.21 10.71 -14.18
C ARG A 175 -28.05 10.20 -12.75
N SER A 176 -28.55 9.00 -12.44
CA SER A 176 -28.49 8.42 -11.09
C SER A 176 -27.32 7.44 -10.90
N ASN A 177 -26.92 7.17 -9.66
CA ASN A 177 -25.87 6.19 -9.37
C ASN A 177 -26.27 4.76 -9.77
N ARG A 178 -27.56 4.41 -9.69
CA ARG A 178 -28.07 3.11 -10.14
C ARG A 178 -27.98 2.94 -11.65
N GLU A 179 -28.10 4.04 -12.39
CA GLU A 179 -27.98 4.04 -13.86
C GLU A 179 -26.52 4.06 -14.34
N LYS A 180 -25.57 4.34 -13.44
CA LYS A 180 -24.12 4.41 -13.73
C LYS A 180 -23.36 3.16 -13.26
N ALA A 181 -24.00 2.32 -12.46
CA ALA A 181 -23.45 1.08 -11.93
C ALA A 181 -23.65 -0.05 -12.94
#